data_AF-A0A9X5JN37-F1
#
_entry.id   AF-A0A9X5JN37-F1
#
_cell.length_a   1.000
_cell.length_b   1.000
_cell.length_c   1.000
_cell.angle_alpha   90.00
_cell.angle_beta   90.00
_cell.angle_gamma   90.00
#
_symmetry.space_group_name_H-M   'P 1'
#
loop_
_entity.id
_entity.type
_entity.pdbx_description
1 polymer ?
#
loop_
_entity_poly.entity_id
_entity_poly.type
_entity_poly.pdbx_seq_one_letter_code
_entity_poly.pdbx_strand_id
1 'polypeptide(L)'
;MAYEALLEEQREETRLIIEELLEDGSDPDALYTIEHHLSCNNFDSLEKVAVDAFKLGYEVSEPEELELEDGTTVMCVDILSEGALKPELIDAQVEQLVNLAGSYNVDYDGWGTYFEDPDAEDEDDDGEFIDDEEDNGVRH
;
A
#
# COMPACT_ATOMS: atom_id res chain seq x y z
N MET A 1 -24.35 -0.23 8.81
CA MET A 1 -25.16 -0.98 7.81
C MET A 1 -24.42 -1.15 6.49
N ALA A 2 -24.13 -0.12 5.69
CA ALA A 2 -23.35 -0.32 4.44
C ALA A 2 -21.87 -0.64 4.72
N TYR A 3 -21.22 0.13 5.60
CA TYR A 3 -19.83 -0.09 5.99
C TYR A 3 -19.57 -1.42 6.71
N GLU A 4 -20.54 -1.90 7.51
CA GLU A 4 -20.38 -3.17 8.25
C GLU A 4 -20.37 -4.37 7.29
N ALA A 5 -21.21 -4.35 6.26
CA ALA A 5 -21.25 -5.41 5.25
C ALA A 5 -19.97 -5.40 4.39
N LEU A 6 -19.49 -4.21 3.98
CA LEU A 6 -18.22 -4.07 3.27
C LEU A 6 -17.05 -4.62 4.09
N LEU A 7 -16.98 -4.30 5.39
CA LEU A 7 -15.92 -4.80 6.26
C LEU A 7 -16.01 -6.31 6.47
N GLU A 8 -17.21 -6.90 6.49
CA GLU A 8 -17.39 -8.35 6.57
C GLU A 8 -16.93 -9.05 5.30
N GLU A 9 -17.25 -8.51 4.13
CA GLU A 9 -16.77 -8.98 2.82
C GLU A 9 -15.24 -8.91 2.73
N GLN A 10 -14.65 -7.74 3.03
CA GLN A 10 -13.20 -7.57 3.04
C GLN A 10 -12.50 -8.54 4.00
N ARG A 11 -13.11 -8.85 5.14
CA ARG A 11 -12.58 -9.81 6.11
C ARG A 11 -12.58 -11.24 5.57
N GLU A 12 -13.62 -11.62 4.84
CA GLU A 12 -13.68 -12.93 4.19
C GLU A 12 -12.65 -13.03 3.07
N GLU A 13 -12.59 -12.02 2.19
CA GLU A 13 -11.60 -11.96 1.12
C GLU A 13 -10.17 -11.97 1.64
N THR A 14 -9.90 -11.22 2.72
CA THR A 14 -8.56 -11.16 3.32
C THR A 14 -8.07 -12.53 3.78
N ARG A 15 -8.95 -13.34 4.36
CA ARG A 15 -8.60 -14.71 4.77
C ARG A 15 -8.31 -15.60 3.56
N LEU A 16 -9.12 -15.50 2.52
CA LEU A 16 -8.96 -16.28 1.29
C LEU A 16 -7.66 -15.92 0.57
N ILE A 17 -7.36 -14.64 0.38
CA ILE A 17 -6.14 -14.18 -0.30
C ILE A 17 -4.88 -14.66 0.46
N ILE A 18 -4.87 -14.53 1.80
CA ILE A 18 -3.74 -14.99 2.61
C ILE A 18 -3.60 -16.51 2.55
N GLU A 19 -4.71 -17.25 2.62
CA GLU A 19 -4.69 -18.72 2.49
C GLU A 19 -4.12 -19.13 1.13
N GLU A 20 -4.59 -18.53 0.04
CA GLU A 20 -4.12 -18.81 -1.32
C GLU A 20 -2.63 -18.50 -1.51
N LEU A 21 -2.14 -17.34 -1.02
CA LEU A 21 -0.73 -16.97 -1.09
C LEU A 21 0.17 -17.98 -0.36
N LEU A 22 -0.22 -18.37 0.85
CA LEU A 22 0.55 -19.33 1.64
C LEU A 22 0.47 -20.75 1.07
N GLU A 23 -0.67 -21.13 0.48
CA GLU A 23 -0.82 -22.41 -0.24
C GLU A 23 0.03 -22.47 -1.51
N ASP A 24 0.20 -21.35 -2.21
CA ASP A 24 1.07 -21.24 -3.39
C ASP A 24 2.57 -21.17 -3.02
N GLY A 25 2.88 -21.09 -1.71
CA GLY A 25 4.23 -21.22 -1.18
C GLY A 25 4.91 -19.89 -0.85
N SER A 26 4.15 -18.81 -0.70
CA SER A 26 4.71 -17.53 -0.28
C SER A 26 5.30 -17.60 1.13
N ASP A 27 6.33 -16.81 1.42
CA ASP A 27 7.03 -16.86 2.70
C ASP A 27 6.16 -16.32 3.86
N PRO A 28 5.74 -17.15 4.84
CA PRO A 28 4.93 -16.68 5.96
C PRO A 28 5.66 -15.77 6.95
N ASP A 29 6.99 -15.76 6.95
CA ASP A 29 7.83 -15.00 7.87
C ASP A 29 8.38 -13.70 7.23
N ALA A 30 8.13 -13.48 5.94
CA ALA A 30 8.47 -12.24 5.24
C ALA A 30 7.64 -11.04 5.72
N LEU A 31 8.18 -9.85 5.46
CA LEU A 31 7.46 -8.60 5.60
C LEU A 31 6.82 -8.26 4.26
N TYR A 32 5.50 -8.16 4.26
CA TYR A 32 4.72 -7.90 3.06
C TYR A 32 4.41 -6.41 2.95
N THR A 33 4.51 -5.90 1.74
CA THR A 33 3.99 -4.58 1.39
C THR A 33 2.50 -4.69 1.09
N ILE A 34 1.69 -4.15 1.99
CA ILE A 34 0.24 -4.05 1.87
C ILE A 34 -0.11 -2.71 1.23
N GLU A 35 -0.74 -2.74 0.06
CA GLU A 35 -1.18 -1.56 -0.69
C GLU A 35 -2.70 -1.40 -0.61
N HIS A 36 -3.17 -0.20 -0.28
CA HIS A 36 -4.59 0.14 -0.25
C HIS A 36 -4.91 1.19 -1.31
N HIS A 37 -5.85 0.89 -2.18
CA HIS A 37 -6.22 1.76 -3.29
C HIS A 37 -7.41 2.64 -2.92
N LEU A 38 -7.25 3.95 -3.12
CA LEU A 38 -8.31 4.92 -2.93
C LEU A 38 -8.48 5.76 -4.18
N SER A 39 -9.73 6.04 -4.54
CA SER A 39 -10.07 6.88 -5.67
C SER A 39 -11.03 8.00 -5.30
N CYS A 40 -10.90 9.14 -5.99
CA CYS A 40 -11.81 10.26 -5.82
C CYS A 40 -11.86 11.16 -7.05
N ASN A 41 -13.03 11.74 -7.31
CA ASN A 41 -13.20 12.78 -8.33
C ASN A 41 -12.68 14.15 -7.87
N ASN A 42 -12.32 14.30 -6.60
CA ASN A 42 -11.88 15.56 -6.00
C ASN A 42 -10.50 15.42 -5.38
N PHE A 43 -9.52 16.03 -6.03
CA PHE A 43 -8.13 16.06 -5.59
C PHE A 43 -7.96 16.62 -4.16
N ASP A 44 -8.69 17.67 -3.79
CA ASP A 44 -8.58 18.28 -2.45
C ASP A 44 -9.05 17.33 -1.33
N SER A 45 -9.97 16.41 -1.63
CA SER A 45 -10.40 15.37 -0.69
C SER A 45 -9.37 14.26 -0.60
N LEU A 46 -8.84 13.83 -1.76
CA LEU A 46 -7.81 12.80 -1.85
C LEU A 46 -6.53 13.22 -1.12
N GLU A 47 -6.07 14.45 -1.33
CA GLU A 47 -4.87 15.01 -0.67
C GLU A 47 -5.03 15.03 0.86
N LYS A 48 -6.23 15.33 1.38
CA LYS A 48 -6.48 15.31 2.83
C LYS A 48 -6.41 13.91 3.41
N VAL A 49 -6.98 12.93 2.70
CA VAL A 49 -6.90 11.52 3.11
C VAL A 49 -5.45 11.05 3.11
N ALA A 50 -4.71 11.32 2.02
CA ALA A 50 -3.29 11.03 1.91
C ALA A 50 -2.49 11.61 3.09
N VAL A 51 -2.67 12.90 3.38
CA VAL A 51 -1.96 13.57 4.48
C VAL A 51 -2.31 12.96 5.84
N ASP A 52 -3.56 12.58 6.08
CA ASP A 52 -3.96 11.96 7.35
C ASP A 52 -3.51 10.51 7.46
N ALA A 53 -3.52 9.73 6.37
CA ALA A 53 -2.92 8.40 6.31
C ALA A 53 -1.42 8.46 6.62
N PHE A 54 -0.70 9.43 6.04
CA PHE A 54 0.71 9.65 6.35
C PHE A 54 0.96 9.93 7.84
N LYS A 55 0.10 10.74 8.48
CA LYS A 55 0.21 10.99 9.94
C LYS A 55 -0.08 9.76 10.79
N LEU A 56 -0.86 8.80 10.27
CA LEU A 56 -1.16 7.54 10.92
C LEU A 56 -0.03 6.52 10.78
N GLY A 57 1.01 6.84 10.00
CA GLY A 57 2.22 6.02 9.81
C GLY A 57 2.21 5.18 8.54
N TYR A 58 1.27 5.43 7.63
CA TYR A 58 1.29 4.83 6.30
C TYR A 58 2.19 5.62 5.36
N GLU A 59 2.72 4.94 4.34
CA GLU A 59 3.33 5.60 3.19
C GLU A 59 2.26 5.90 2.14
N VAL A 60 2.50 6.89 1.30
CA VAL A 60 1.51 7.36 0.32
C VAL A 60 2.20 7.57 -1.01
N SER A 61 1.67 6.96 -2.07
CA SER A 61 2.17 7.13 -3.43
C SER A 61 1.82 8.50 -4.01
N GLU A 62 2.41 8.83 -5.16
CA GLU A 62 2.01 10.03 -5.89
C GLU A 62 0.60 9.82 -6.49
N PRO A 63 -0.29 10.84 -6.44
CA PRO A 63 -1.62 10.70 -7.00
C PRO A 63 -1.57 10.62 -8.53
N GLU A 64 -2.29 9.64 -9.10
CA GLU A 64 -2.37 9.39 -10.53
C GLU A 64 -3.77 9.63 -11.09
N GLU A 65 -3.86 10.07 -12.35
CA GLU A 65 -5.13 10.21 -13.08
C GLU A 65 -5.47 8.92 -13.82
N LEU A 66 -6.62 8.32 -13.49
CA LEU A 66 -7.14 7.13 -14.15
C LEU A 66 -8.40 7.49 -14.97
N GLU A 67 -8.41 7.16 -16.26
CA GLU A 67 -9.61 7.25 -17.10
C GLU A 67 -10.42 5.95 -16.97
N LEU A 68 -11.64 6.06 -16.45
CA LEU A 68 -12.59 4.96 -16.32
C LEU A 68 -13.23 4.62 -17.68
N GLU A 69 -13.84 3.43 -17.77
CA GLU A 69 -14.48 2.93 -18.99
C GLU A 69 -15.63 3.81 -19.51
N ASP A 70 -16.22 4.63 -18.64
CA ASP A 70 -17.27 5.59 -18.98
C ASP A 70 -16.73 6.93 -19.53
N GLY A 71 -15.40 7.08 -19.61
CA GLY A 71 -14.70 8.30 -20.03
C GLY A 71 -14.54 9.36 -18.94
N THR A 72 -14.87 9.04 -17.69
CA THR A 72 -14.62 9.91 -16.53
C THR A 72 -13.18 9.72 -16.05
N THR A 73 -12.49 10.82 -15.74
CA THR A 73 -11.17 10.76 -15.09
C THR A 73 -11.32 10.87 -13.58
N VAL A 74 -10.73 9.92 -12.85
CA VAL A 74 -10.66 9.91 -11.38
C VAL A 74 -9.21 10.01 -10.95
N MET A 75 -8.98 10.51 -9.74
CA MET A 75 -7.66 10.53 -9.13
C MET A 75 -7.53 9.33 -8.21
N CYS A 76 -6.44 8.58 -8.32
CA CYS A 76 -6.13 7.43 -7.48
C CYS A 76 -4.88 7.69 -6.65
N VAL A 77 -4.84 7.13 -5.45
CA VAL A 77 -3.64 7.12 -4.61
C VAL A 77 -3.57 5.79 -3.87
N ASP A 78 -2.35 5.32 -3.66
CA ASP A 78 -2.07 4.10 -2.92
C ASP A 78 -1.50 4.45 -1.56
N ILE A 79 -2.05 3.81 -0.54
CA ILE A 79 -1.61 3.93 0.84
C ILE A 79 -0.92 2.61 1.19
N LEU A 80 0.37 2.68 1.48
CA LEU A 80 1.19 1.50 1.70
C LEU A 80 1.51 1.32 3.19
N SER A 81 1.65 0.07 3.60
CA SER A 81 2.23 -0.30 4.89
C SER A 81 3.02 -1.59 4.76
N GLU A 82 4.08 -1.70 5.54
CA GLU A 82 4.87 -2.92 5.63
C GLU A 82 4.51 -3.67 6.92
N GLY A 83 4.28 -4.99 6.82
CA GLY A 83 3.94 -5.79 7.99
C GLY A 83 3.84 -7.28 7.72
N ALA A 84 3.59 -8.05 8.78
CA ALA A 84 3.37 -9.49 8.65
C ALA A 84 2.03 -9.78 7.97
N LEU A 85 1.98 -10.80 7.12
CA LEU A 85 0.78 -11.27 6.43
C LEU A 85 -0.20 -11.95 7.41
N LYS A 86 -0.92 -11.13 8.19
CA LYS A 86 -1.86 -11.57 9.22
C LYS A 86 -3.23 -10.96 8.99
N PRO A 87 -4.30 -11.77 8.95
CA PRO A 87 -5.65 -11.27 8.71
C PRO A 87 -6.04 -10.16 9.68
N GLU A 88 -5.71 -10.27 10.96
CA GLU A 88 -6.11 -9.29 11.97
C GLU A 88 -5.41 -7.93 11.81
N LEU A 89 -4.20 -7.92 11.23
CA LEU A 89 -3.48 -6.67 10.95
C LEU A 89 -4.10 -5.97 9.75
N ILE A 90 -4.31 -6.72 8.67
CA ILE A 90 -4.90 -6.18 7.43
C ILE A 90 -6.35 -5.75 7.68
N ASP A 91 -7.16 -6.55 8.39
CA ASP A 91 -8.52 -6.21 8.79
C ASP A 91 -8.57 -4.84 9.53
N ALA A 92 -7.58 -4.58 10.40
CA ALA A 92 -7.48 -3.32 11.14
C ALA A 92 -7.08 -2.13 10.24
N GLN A 93 -6.17 -2.34 9.29
CA GLN A 93 -5.78 -1.33 8.30
C GLN A 93 -6.97 -0.97 7.39
N VAL A 94 -7.66 -1.97 6.85
CA VAL A 94 -8.87 -1.79 6.03
C VAL A 94 -9.92 -1.01 6.82
N GLU A 95 -10.23 -1.40 8.06
CA GLU A 95 -11.21 -0.70 8.88
C GLU A 95 -10.80 0.77 9.13
N GLN A 96 -9.53 1.03 9.41
CA GLN A 96 -9.02 2.38 9.63
C GLN A 96 -9.13 3.25 8.37
N LEU A 97 -8.72 2.72 7.21
CA LEU A 97 -8.68 3.45 5.94
C LEU A 97 -10.07 3.64 5.33
N VAL A 98 -10.96 2.65 5.44
CA VAL A 98 -12.38 2.79 5.03
C VAL A 98 -13.05 3.90 5.83
N ASN A 99 -12.83 3.96 7.15
CA ASN A 99 -13.37 5.03 7.99
C ASN A 99 -12.77 6.40 7.64
N LEU A 100 -11.47 6.45 7.35
CA LEU A 100 -10.78 7.68 6.97
C LEU A 100 -11.31 8.19 5.62
N ALA A 101 -11.34 7.35 4.59
CA ALA A 101 -11.83 7.68 3.26
C ALA A 101 -13.29 8.17 3.30
N GLY A 102 -14.16 7.46 4.04
CA GLY A 102 -15.55 7.85 4.24
C GLY A 102 -15.73 9.22 4.90
N SER A 103 -14.79 9.66 5.76
CA SER A 103 -14.84 10.97 6.41
C SER A 103 -14.57 12.15 5.45
N TYR A 104 -13.85 11.88 4.34
CA TYR A 104 -13.48 12.87 3.33
C TYR A 104 -14.25 12.70 2.00
N ASN A 105 -15.19 11.76 1.95
CA ASN A 105 -15.95 11.40 0.74
C ASN A 105 -15.01 10.92 -0.39
N VAL A 106 -14.03 10.11 -0.01
CA VAL A 106 -13.14 9.35 -0.89
C VAL A 106 -13.62 7.91 -0.91
N ASP A 107 -13.53 7.26 -2.07
CA ASP A 107 -13.91 5.87 -2.25
C ASP A 107 -12.70 4.96 -1.92
N TYR A 108 -12.97 3.87 -1.21
CA TYR A 108 -11.99 2.84 -0.90
C TYR A 108 -12.23 1.67 -1.85
N ASP A 109 -11.25 1.38 -2.71
CA ASP A 109 -11.42 0.44 -3.82
C ASP A 109 -11.00 -0.98 -3.45
N GLY A 110 -10.10 -1.14 -2.49
CA GLY A 110 -9.62 -2.44 -2.05
C GLY A 110 -8.20 -2.39 -1.51
N TRP A 111 -7.66 -3.55 -1.19
CA TRP A 111 -6.25 -3.72 -0.85
C TRP A 111 -5.63 -4.87 -1.63
N GLY A 112 -4.31 -4.86 -1.73
CA GLY A 112 -3.51 -5.89 -2.37
C GLY A 112 -2.17 -6.09 -1.66
N THR A 113 -1.47 -7.16 -2.06
CA THR A 113 -0.10 -7.45 -1.65
C THR A 113 0.57 -8.29 -2.72
N TYR A 114 1.90 -8.35 -2.69
CA TYR A 114 2.70 -9.17 -3.60
C TYR A 114 2.99 -10.55 -3.00
N PHE A 115 3.34 -11.50 -3.88
CA PHE A 115 3.86 -12.80 -3.49
C PHE A 115 5.35 -12.64 -3.12
N GLU A 116 5.69 -13.03 -1.91
CA GLU A 116 7.07 -13.10 -1.44
C GLU A 116 7.62 -14.50 -1.70
N ASP A 117 8.63 -14.61 -2.58
CA ASP A 117 9.29 -15.87 -2.93
C ASP A 117 10.35 -16.21 -1.87
N PRO A 118 10.19 -17.30 -1.08
CA PRO A 118 11.15 -17.69 -0.06
C PRO A 118 12.53 -18.09 -0.62
N ASP A 119 12.61 -18.38 -1.93
CA ASP A 119 13.84 -18.71 -2.64
C ASP A 119 14.43 -17.50 -3.40
N ALA A 120 13.78 -16.32 -3.36
CA ALA A 120 14.40 -15.11 -3.86
C ALA A 120 15.69 -14.84 -3.06
N GLU A 121 16.82 -14.72 -3.76
CA GLU A 121 18.01 -14.15 -3.14
C GLU A 121 17.63 -12.73 -2.73
N ASP A 122 17.74 -12.39 -1.45
CA ASP A 122 17.65 -11.00 -0.99
C ASP A 122 18.57 -10.19 -1.90
N GLU A 123 18.00 -9.46 -2.86
CA GLU A 123 18.72 -8.44 -3.59
C GLU A 123 18.93 -7.31 -2.58
N ASP A 124 19.90 -7.51 -1.68
CA ASP A 124 20.52 -6.46 -0.89
C ASP A 124 20.78 -5.30 -1.88
N ASP A 125 19.99 -4.24 -1.75
CA ASP A 125 20.22 -2.94 -2.37
C ASP A 125 21.49 -2.34 -1.75
N ASP A 126 22.65 -2.94 -2.05
CA ASP A 126 23.98 -2.36 -1.82
C ASP A 126 24.55 -1.80 -3.13
N GLY A 127 23.70 -1.04 -3.83
CA GLY A 127 24.07 -0.15 -4.92
C GLY A 127 25.12 0.89 -4.47
N GLU A 128 26.38 0.58 -4.79
CA GLU A 128 27.52 1.48 -4.97
C GLU A 128 27.89 2.42 -3.79
N PHE A 129 28.80 1.95 -2.93
CA PHE A 129 29.80 2.85 -2.36
C PHE A 129 30.72 3.33 -3.49
N ILE A 130 30.41 4.47 -4.10
CA ILE A 130 31.40 5.29 -4.80
C ILE A 130 32.39 5.76 -3.73
N ASP A 131 33.53 5.07 -3.64
CA ASP A 131 34.70 5.54 -2.89
C ASP A 131 35.30 6.74 -3.62
N ASP A 132 34.76 7.93 -3.37
CA ASP A 132 35.37 9.21 -3.74
C ASP A 132 36.51 9.53 -2.75
N GLU A 133 37.58 8.74 -2.81
CA GLU A 133 38.85 9.05 -2.15
C GLU A 133 40.02 8.92 -3.14
N GLU A 134 40.18 9.88 -4.06
CA GLU A 134 41.51 10.44 -4.39
C GLU A 134 41.41 11.92 -4.85
N ASP A 135 40.88 12.80 -3.98
CA ASP A 135 41.33 14.20 -3.93
C ASP A 135 42.77 14.23 -3.38
N ASN A 136 43.76 14.07 -4.27
CA ASN A 136 45.13 14.42 -3.96
C ASN A 136 45.45 15.84 -4.48
N GLY A 137 44.76 16.82 -3.88
CA GLY A 137 45.17 18.22 -3.88
C GLY A 137 46.66 18.41 -3.58
N VAL A 138 47.47 18.51 -4.64
CA VAL A 138 48.77 19.17 -4.62
C VAL A 138 48.76 20.30 -5.63
N ARG A 139 48.41 21.48 -5.10
CA ARG A 139 48.95 22.74 -5.58
C ARG A 139 50.44 22.80 -5.24
N HIS A 140 51.32 22.59 -6.21
CA HIS A 140 52.52 23.42 -6.43
C HIS A 140 53.11 23.16 -7.82
#